data_AF-A0A8T4KKR1-F1
#
_entry.id   AF-A0A8T4KKR1-F1
#
_cell.length_a   1.000
_cell.length_b   1.000
_cell.length_c   1.000
_cell.angle_alpha   90.00
_cell.angle_beta   90.00
_cell.angle_gamma   90.00
#
_symmetry.space_group_name_H-M   'P 1'
#
loop_
_entity.id
_entity.type
_entity.pdbx_description
1 polymer ?
#
loop_
_entity_poly.entity_id
_entity_poly.type
_entity_poly.pdbx_seq_one_letter_code
_entity_poly.pdbx_strand_id
1 'polypeptide(L)'
;MRAYYKEGFMLLKNNNSGPVFIAPHATTTLSPVMRGDAGCEFITSMLTKRMGSLGIVCTVPRAGRYGVDFFRKPASMDEALEMFKAADNYKKRMLFEKKYAFYSQDQEEYLEKVNVHNHFWMAAETLAPKTPLYAIIHAQAMRLKNFPSILDVCTNNGKWFNENVVKEAVEKANKKNAERLARIKNHMKAYAVSWAGNWLRRSIGYRFRKFSLKAMQGSYRNDVKKDISNAARILGRNAEEMEKGLDWARYEKMLEESIEATEFRITYQKSFTGKRGDGNVKKLLEKTGGSAIMFETSAFLNEMYPKTSMKLIQDVIYYASQKTRWSNFERFIGDLK
;
A
#
# COMPACT_ATOMS: atom_id res chain seq x y z
N MET A 1 17.47 -18.21 -1.82
CA MET A 1 16.07 -17.92 -2.19
C MET A 1 15.75 -18.57 -3.54
N ARG A 2 14.63 -19.32 -3.60
CA ARG A 2 14.10 -19.95 -4.82
C ARG A 2 12.74 -19.35 -5.15
N ALA A 3 12.44 -19.15 -6.44
CA ALA A 3 11.16 -18.63 -6.91
C ALA A 3 10.31 -19.75 -7.52
N TYR A 4 9.02 -19.77 -7.21
CA TYR A 4 8.04 -20.70 -7.74
C TYR A 4 6.85 -19.92 -8.29
N TYR A 5 6.52 -20.15 -9.54
CA TYR A 5 5.37 -19.54 -10.18
C TYR A 5 4.11 -20.33 -9.87
N LYS A 6 3.05 -19.61 -9.49
CA LYS A 6 1.69 -20.10 -9.35
C LYS A 6 0.79 -19.22 -10.19
N GLU A 7 -0.37 -19.73 -10.53
CA GLU A 7 -1.36 -18.94 -11.24
C GLU A 7 -1.76 -17.72 -10.40
N GLY A 8 -1.52 -16.53 -10.95
CA GLY A 8 -1.80 -15.25 -10.30
C GLY A 8 -0.81 -14.75 -9.23
N PHE A 9 0.21 -15.53 -8.85
CA PHE A 9 1.23 -15.08 -7.90
C PHE A 9 2.55 -15.87 -7.95
N MET A 10 3.60 -15.28 -7.39
CA MET A 10 4.91 -15.89 -7.21
C MET A 10 5.20 -16.15 -5.74
N LEU A 11 5.78 -17.31 -5.44
CA LEU A 11 6.31 -17.66 -4.13
C LEU A 11 7.84 -17.55 -4.15
N LEU A 12 8.37 -16.81 -3.18
CA LEU A 12 9.80 -16.65 -2.94
C LEU A 12 10.13 -17.41 -1.65
N LYS A 13 10.70 -18.60 -1.75
CA LYS A 13 11.07 -19.40 -0.58
C LYS A 13 12.52 -19.16 -0.21
N ASN A 14 12.78 -18.94 1.07
CA ASN A 14 14.12 -18.84 1.61
C ASN A 14 14.26 -19.79 2.81
N ASN A 15 15.46 -20.30 3.05
CA ASN A 15 15.69 -21.23 4.17
C ASN A 15 15.82 -20.52 5.53
N ASN A 16 15.64 -19.19 5.55
CA ASN A 16 15.74 -18.39 6.77
C ASN A 16 14.49 -18.60 7.64
N SER A 17 14.67 -18.54 8.96
CA SER A 17 13.58 -18.27 9.89
C SER A 17 13.28 -16.77 9.88
N GLY A 18 12.02 -16.36 9.75
CA GLY A 18 11.66 -14.94 9.72
C GLY A 18 10.24 -14.65 9.25
N PRO A 19 9.89 -13.37 9.03
CA PRO A 19 8.55 -12.97 8.61
C PRO A 19 8.16 -13.57 7.26
N VAL A 20 6.85 -13.60 7.02
CA VAL A 20 6.25 -13.85 5.72
C VAL A 20 5.91 -12.50 5.11
N PHE A 21 6.52 -12.16 3.97
CA PHE A 21 6.25 -10.92 3.26
C PHE A 21 5.19 -11.14 2.19
N ILE A 22 4.15 -10.29 2.17
CA ILE A 22 3.03 -10.42 1.22
C ILE A 22 2.86 -9.10 0.47
N ALA A 23 2.95 -9.11 -0.85
CA ALA A 23 2.61 -7.98 -1.70
C ALA A 23 1.39 -8.31 -2.57
N PRO A 24 0.16 -8.05 -2.07
CA PRO A 24 -1.07 -8.48 -2.73
C PRO A 24 -1.39 -7.66 -3.97
N HIS A 25 -0.81 -6.46 -4.13
CA HIS A 25 -1.11 -5.52 -5.22
C HIS A 25 0.12 -5.11 -6.04
N ALA A 26 1.19 -5.90 -6.01
CA ALA A 26 2.51 -5.52 -6.54
C ALA A 26 2.55 -5.18 -8.04
N THR A 27 1.58 -5.64 -8.82
CA THR A 27 1.65 -5.52 -10.28
C THR A 27 1.23 -4.14 -10.77
N THR A 28 1.65 -3.81 -11.99
CA THR A 28 1.02 -2.73 -12.74
C THR A 28 -0.45 -3.05 -13.01
N THR A 29 -1.27 -2.01 -13.03
CA THR A 29 -2.67 -2.13 -13.44
C THR A 29 -2.80 -1.91 -14.95
N LEU A 30 -3.88 -2.44 -15.54
CA LEU A 30 -4.34 -2.04 -16.86
C LEU A 30 -5.32 -0.85 -16.80
N SER A 31 -5.62 -0.34 -15.60
CA SER A 31 -6.50 0.82 -15.40
C SER A 31 -5.72 2.14 -15.39
N PRO A 32 -6.09 3.15 -16.20
CA PRO A 32 -5.39 4.44 -16.21
C PRO A 32 -5.52 5.21 -14.88
N VAL A 33 -6.42 4.80 -13.98
CA VAL A 33 -6.74 5.53 -12.75
C VAL A 33 -5.98 5.02 -11.53
N MET A 34 -5.58 3.75 -11.51
CA MET A 34 -5.09 3.07 -10.30
C MET A 34 -3.74 2.41 -10.51
N ARG A 35 -2.64 3.17 -10.56
CA ARG A 35 -1.29 2.56 -10.50
C ARG A 35 -1.30 1.52 -9.37
N GLY A 36 -0.98 0.28 -9.70
CA GLY A 36 -0.83 -0.75 -8.67
C GLY A 36 0.34 -0.41 -7.76
N ASP A 37 0.64 -1.28 -6.81
CA ASP A 37 1.61 -0.99 -5.77
C ASP A 37 3.03 -1.25 -6.29
N ALA A 38 3.41 -0.48 -7.30
CA ALA A 38 4.63 -0.65 -8.07
C ALA A 38 5.87 -0.63 -7.17
N GLY A 39 6.79 -1.58 -7.43
CA GLY A 39 8.02 -1.76 -6.67
C GLY A 39 7.85 -2.57 -5.38
N CYS A 40 6.62 -2.89 -4.96
CA CYS A 40 6.38 -3.77 -3.81
C CYS A 40 6.87 -5.20 -4.05
N GLU A 41 6.86 -5.68 -5.30
CA GLU A 41 7.46 -6.95 -5.72
C GLU A 41 8.96 -6.98 -5.42
N PHE A 42 9.66 -5.88 -5.73
CA PHE A 42 11.10 -5.76 -5.54
C PHE A 42 11.45 -5.63 -4.06
N ILE A 43 10.71 -4.81 -3.32
CA ILE A 43 10.87 -4.66 -1.87
C ILE A 43 10.61 -5.99 -1.15
N THR A 44 9.53 -6.68 -1.51
CA THR A 44 9.20 -7.99 -0.95
C THR A 44 10.29 -9.01 -1.23
N SER A 45 10.78 -9.08 -2.46
CA SER A 45 11.90 -9.96 -2.83
C SER A 45 13.18 -9.68 -2.04
N MET A 46 13.55 -8.40 -1.87
CA MET A 46 14.71 -8.02 -1.06
C MET A 46 14.52 -8.36 0.43
N LEU A 47 13.36 -8.07 1.00
CA LEU A 47 13.03 -8.38 2.39
C LEU A 47 13.03 -9.90 2.63
N THR A 48 12.41 -10.69 1.75
CA THR A 48 12.42 -12.15 1.82
C THR A 48 13.85 -12.69 1.74
N LYS A 49 14.67 -12.22 0.80
CA LYS A 49 16.07 -12.64 0.68
C LYS A 49 16.87 -12.33 1.95
N ARG A 50 16.62 -11.17 2.57
CA ARG A 50 17.42 -10.67 3.68
C ARG A 50 17.00 -11.21 5.04
N MET A 51 15.70 -11.32 5.29
CA MET A 51 15.18 -11.62 6.63
C MET A 51 13.91 -12.47 6.65
N GLY A 52 13.33 -12.79 5.49
CA GLY A 52 12.06 -13.53 5.43
C GLY A 52 12.23 -15.01 5.21
N SER A 53 11.24 -15.76 5.67
CA SER A 53 11.08 -17.18 5.37
C SER A 53 10.37 -17.40 4.03
N LEU A 54 9.36 -16.57 3.76
CA LEU A 54 8.51 -16.64 2.58
C LEU A 54 8.20 -15.24 2.05
N GLY A 55 8.16 -15.10 0.73
CA GLY A 55 7.59 -13.97 0.02
C GLY A 55 6.45 -14.43 -0.88
N ILE A 56 5.34 -13.71 -0.87
CA ILE A 56 4.17 -13.98 -1.73
C ILE A 56 3.87 -12.70 -2.49
N VAL A 57 4.09 -12.74 -3.80
CA VAL A 57 4.01 -11.56 -4.67
C VAL A 57 2.93 -11.81 -5.71
N CYS A 58 1.88 -11.01 -5.69
CA CYS A 58 0.85 -11.05 -6.72
C CYS A 58 1.44 -10.77 -8.12
N THR A 59 0.95 -11.49 -9.14
CA THR A 59 1.33 -11.30 -10.56
C THR A 59 0.15 -10.93 -11.46
N VAL A 60 -1.05 -10.70 -10.91
CA VAL A 60 -2.23 -10.19 -11.62
C VAL A 60 -2.63 -8.78 -11.16
N PRO A 61 -3.22 -7.95 -12.04
CA PRO A 61 -3.67 -6.62 -11.64
C PRO A 61 -4.78 -6.68 -10.59
N ARG A 62 -4.76 -5.75 -9.63
CA ARG A 62 -5.84 -5.64 -8.62
C ARG A 62 -7.20 -5.19 -9.20
N ALA A 63 -7.23 -4.73 -10.45
CA ALA A 63 -8.44 -4.20 -11.07
C ALA A 63 -9.39 -5.35 -11.38
N GLY A 64 -10.58 -5.36 -10.75
CA GLY A 64 -11.48 -6.52 -10.74
C GLY A 64 -11.90 -7.05 -12.11
N ARG A 65 -11.90 -6.20 -13.15
CA ARG A 65 -12.15 -6.63 -14.54
C ARG A 65 -11.09 -7.60 -15.05
N TYR A 66 -9.82 -7.33 -14.76
CA TYR A 66 -8.67 -7.97 -15.40
C TYR A 66 -7.85 -8.85 -14.44
N GLY A 67 -8.20 -8.87 -13.16
CA GLY A 67 -7.49 -9.66 -12.16
C GLY A 67 -8.26 -9.67 -10.84
N VAL A 68 -7.53 -9.69 -9.72
CA VAL A 68 -8.07 -10.02 -8.40
C VAL A 68 -7.54 -9.04 -7.36
N ASP A 69 -8.43 -8.33 -6.66
CA ASP A 69 -8.07 -7.65 -5.41
C ASP A 69 -8.07 -8.64 -4.24
N PHE A 70 -6.88 -9.18 -3.92
CA PHE A 70 -6.72 -10.16 -2.84
C PHE A 70 -7.13 -9.66 -1.45
N PHE A 71 -7.33 -8.35 -1.24
CA PHE A 71 -7.79 -7.80 0.04
C PHE A 71 -9.31 -7.76 0.18
N ARG A 72 -10.04 -8.14 -0.87
CA ARG A 72 -11.49 -8.25 -0.86
C ARG A 72 -11.90 -9.71 -0.92
N LYS A 73 -13.14 -9.99 -0.57
CA LYS A 73 -13.71 -11.33 -0.74
C LYS A 73 -14.22 -11.50 -2.18
N PRO A 74 -14.24 -12.71 -2.75
CA PRO A 74 -15.02 -12.99 -3.95
C PRO A 74 -16.51 -12.65 -3.74
N ALA A 75 -17.18 -12.18 -4.80
CA ALA A 75 -18.64 -12.07 -4.83
C ALA A 75 -19.27 -13.45 -5.08
N SER A 76 -20.60 -13.58 -5.02
CA SER A 76 -21.25 -14.75 -5.62
C SER A 76 -21.05 -14.73 -7.15
N MET A 77 -21.24 -15.89 -7.79
CA MET A 77 -21.16 -16.01 -9.25
C MET A 77 -22.15 -15.06 -9.93
N ASP A 78 -23.40 -15.06 -9.49
CA ASP A 78 -24.45 -14.19 -10.04
C ASP A 78 -24.09 -12.71 -9.88
N GLU A 79 -23.65 -12.28 -8.69
CA GLU A 79 -23.22 -10.89 -8.43
C GLU A 79 -22.05 -10.48 -9.34
N ALA A 80 -21.10 -11.39 -9.59
CA ALA A 80 -19.96 -11.14 -10.45
C ALA A 80 -20.35 -11.01 -11.94
N LEU A 81 -21.22 -11.89 -12.43
CA LEU A 81 -21.71 -11.87 -13.82
C LEU A 81 -22.60 -10.66 -14.09
N GLU A 82 -23.49 -10.32 -13.16
CA GLU A 82 -24.32 -9.12 -13.24
C GLU A 82 -23.48 -7.84 -13.25
N MET A 83 -22.43 -7.79 -12.41
CA MET A 83 -21.56 -6.62 -12.37
C MET A 83 -20.76 -6.48 -13.68
N PHE A 84 -20.39 -7.57 -14.35
CA PHE A 84 -19.76 -7.46 -15.67
C PHE A 84 -20.68 -6.78 -16.68
N LYS A 85 -21.96 -7.16 -16.73
CA LYS A 85 -22.98 -6.53 -17.60
C LYS A 85 -23.19 -5.04 -17.27
N ALA A 86 -23.04 -4.66 -16.00
CA ALA A 86 -23.20 -3.29 -15.54
C ALA A 86 -21.87 -2.51 -15.38
N ALA A 87 -20.75 -3.02 -15.91
CA ALA A 87 -19.41 -2.47 -15.67
C ALA A 87 -19.21 -1.03 -16.14
N ASP A 88 -19.99 -0.59 -17.13
CA ASP A 88 -19.96 0.79 -17.65
C ASP A 88 -20.65 1.79 -16.72
N ASN A 89 -21.49 1.31 -15.80
CA ASN A 89 -22.03 2.15 -14.73
C ASN A 89 -20.97 2.37 -13.64
N TYR A 90 -20.23 3.47 -13.76
CA TYR A 90 -19.14 3.84 -12.85
C TYR A 90 -19.54 3.82 -11.36
N LYS A 91 -20.75 4.27 -11.02
CA LYS A 91 -21.21 4.33 -9.62
C LYS A 91 -21.44 2.93 -9.07
N LYS A 92 -22.11 2.05 -9.83
CA LYS A 92 -22.31 0.64 -9.46
C LYS A 92 -20.98 -0.09 -9.34
N ARG A 93 -20.11 0.03 -10.35
CA ARG A 93 -18.77 -0.58 -10.34
C ARG A 93 -17.95 -0.16 -9.13
N MET A 94 -17.89 1.14 -8.82
CA MET A 94 -17.13 1.64 -7.66
C MET A 94 -17.67 1.09 -6.33
N LEU A 95 -18.99 0.95 -6.18
CA LEU A 95 -19.58 0.38 -4.97
C LEU A 95 -19.27 -1.12 -4.85
N PHE A 96 -19.30 -1.84 -5.96
CA PHE A 96 -18.96 -3.25 -6.02
C PHE A 96 -17.49 -3.51 -5.68
N GLU A 97 -16.55 -2.81 -6.33
CA GLU A 97 -15.10 -2.94 -6.13
C GLU A 97 -14.64 -2.50 -4.72
N LYS A 98 -15.48 -1.77 -3.96
CA LYS A 98 -15.22 -1.51 -2.54
C LYS A 98 -15.43 -2.73 -1.65
N LYS A 99 -16.20 -3.71 -2.11
CA LYS A 99 -16.64 -4.88 -1.33
C LYS A 99 -16.00 -6.17 -1.84
N TYR A 100 -15.92 -6.33 -3.16
CA TYR A 100 -15.58 -7.59 -3.81
C TYR A 100 -14.28 -7.54 -4.61
N ALA A 101 -13.66 -8.71 -4.76
CA ALA A 101 -12.32 -8.86 -5.34
C ALA A 101 -12.28 -8.71 -6.86
N PHE A 102 -13.33 -9.16 -7.55
CA PHE A 102 -13.41 -9.19 -9.01
C PHE A 102 -14.86 -9.35 -9.48
N TYR A 103 -15.06 -9.14 -10.78
CA TYR A 103 -16.26 -9.52 -11.53
C TYR A 103 -15.83 -10.25 -12.81
N SER A 104 -16.73 -11.01 -13.43
CA SER A 104 -16.37 -11.99 -14.49
C SER A 104 -17.39 -12.00 -15.62
N GLN A 105 -16.92 -12.32 -16.82
CA GLN A 105 -17.68 -12.41 -18.07
C GLN A 105 -18.61 -13.61 -18.08
N ASP A 106 -18.09 -14.73 -17.61
CA ASP A 106 -18.72 -16.03 -17.63
C ASP A 106 -18.32 -16.85 -16.40
N GLN A 107 -18.87 -18.06 -16.33
CA GLN A 107 -18.64 -19.01 -15.24
C GLN A 107 -17.19 -19.49 -15.19
N GLU A 108 -16.52 -19.65 -16.33
CA GLU A 108 -15.15 -20.15 -16.39
C GLU A 108 -14.18 -19.12 -15.79
N GLU A 109 -14.25 -17.86 -16.24
CA GLU A 109 -13.46 -16.76 -15.68
C GLU A 109 -13.74 -16.56 -14.18
N TYR A 110 -14.99 -16.75 -13.75
CA TYR A 110 -15.33 -16.70 -12.32
C TYR A 110 -14.61 -17.79 -11.52
N LEU A 111 -14.67 -19.04 -11.97
CA LEU A 111 -14.03 -20.18 -11.29
C LEU A 111 -12.50 -20.02 -11.26
N GLU A 112 -11.89 -19.57 -12.35
CA GLU A 112 -10.45 -19.28 -12.42
C GLU A 112 -10.06 -18.22 -11.38
N LYS A 113 -10.74 -17.07 -11.35
CA LYS A 113 -10.44 -15.98 -10.39
C LYS A 113 -10.68 -16.39 -8.93
N VAL A 114 -11.71 -17.20 -8.65
CA VAL A 114 -11.93 -17.79 -7.31
C VAL A 114 -10.74 -18.67 -6.92
N ASN A 115 -10.28 -19.55 -7.83
CA ASN A 115 -9.16 -20.44 -7.57
C ASN A 115 -7.87 -19.66 -7.31
N VAL A 116 -7.55 -18.67 -8.14
CA VAL A 116 -6.40 -17.77 -7.95
C VAL A 116 -6.46 -17.07 -6.59
N HIS A 117 -7.62 -16.47 -6.25
CA HIS A 117 -7.83 -15.81 -4.97
C HIS A 117 -7.57 -16.75 -3.78
N ASN A 118 -8.14 -17.95 -3.83
CA ASN A 118 -8.05 -18.91 -2.72
C ASN A 118 -6.64 -19.50 -2.60
N HIS A 119 -5.98 -19.84 -3.72
CA HIS A 119 -4.61 -20.36 -3.71
C HIS A 119 -3.60 -19.36 -3.15
N PHE A 120 -3.79 -18.06 -3.39
CA PHE A 120 -2.94 -17.02 -2.83
C PHE A 120 -2.95 -17.05 -1.29
N TRP A 121 -4.14 -17.02 -0.68
CA TRP A 121 -4.28 -17.02 0.77
C TRP A 121 -3.97 -18.38 1.40
N MET A 122 -4.30 -19.47 0.71
CA MET A 122 -3.92 -20.81 1.13
C MET A 122 -2.40 -20.98 1.16
N ALA A 123 -1.66 -20.39 0.23
CA ALA A 123 -0.20 -20.41 0.27
C ALA A 123 0.35 -19.63 1.47
N ALA A 124 -0.25 -18.47 1.79
CA ALA A 124 0.11 -17.71 3.00
C ALA A 124 -0.17 -18.48 4.29
N GLU A 125 -1.24 -19.27 4.32
CA GLU A 125 -1.64 -20.07 5.48
C GLU A 125 -0.77 -21.32 5.66
N THR A 126 -0.57 -22.09 4.59
CA THR A 126 -0.01 -23.46 4.67
C THR A 126 1.49 -23.53 4.56
N LEU A 127 2.12 -22.52 3.95
CA LEU A 127 3.58 -22.48 3.74
C LEU A 127 4.29 -21.60 4.76
N ALA A 128 3.54 -20.86 5.59
CA ALA A 128 4.11 -20.05 6.64
C ALA A 128 4.64 -20.91 7.79
N PRO A 129 5.67 -20.45 8.52
CA PRO A 129 6.07 -21.09 9.76
C PRO A 129 4.96 -21.01 10.81
N LYS A 130 5.04 -21.85 11.84
CA LYS A 130 4.11 -21.81 12.98
C LYS A 130 4.15 -20.43 13.65
N THR A 131 2.98 -19.85 13.88
CA THR A 131 2.80 -18.53 14.51
C THR A 131 3.59 -17.40 13.80
N PRO A 132 3.32 -17.13 12.51
CA PRO A 132 4.12 -16.24 11.70
C PRO A 132 3.84 -14.76 11.99
N LEU A 133 4.83 -13.90 11.70
CA LEU A 133 4.59 -12.48 11.46
C LEU A 133 4.40 -12.25 9.95
N TYR A 134 3.23 -11.77 9.56
CA TYR A 134 2.97 -11.32 8.19
C TYR A 134 3.30 -9.83 8.05
N ALA A 135 4.23 -9.52 7.16
CA ALA A 135 4.56 -8.16 6.76
C ALA A 135 3.95 -7.88 5.38
N ILE A 136 2.84 -7.14 5.37
CA ILE A 136 2.07 -6.85 4.16
C ILE A 136 2.60 -5.56 3.53
N ILE A 137 3.10 -5.64 2.31
CA ILE A 137 3.78 -4.54 1.61
C ILE A 137 2.84 -3.93 0.57
N HIS A 138 2.53 -2.65 0.77
CA HIS A 138 1.71 -1.82 -0.10
C HIS A 138 2.45 -0.55 -0.50
N ALA A 139 1.92 0.13 -1.52
CA ALA A 139 2.40 1.43 -1.94
C ALA A 139 1.32 2.52 -1.87
N GLN A 140 1.71 3.68 -1.36
CA GLN A 140 0.90 4.89 -1.36
C GLN A 140 1.41 5.89 -2.40
N ALA A 141 0.48 6.52 -3.13
CA ALA A 141 0.79 7.59 -4.06
C ALA A 141 1.45 8.79 -3.36
N MET A 142 2.27 9.54 -4.10
CA MET A 142 2.92 10.76 -3.63
C MET A 142 1.96 11.95 -3.66
N ARG A 143 0.97 11.91 -2.76
CA ARG A 143 -0.06 12.94 -2.62
C ARG A 143 0.09 13.70 -1.32
N LEU A 144 -0.26 14.99 -1.36
CA LEU A 144 -0.24 15.87 -0.19
C LEU A 144 -0.97 15.29 1.01
N LYS A 145 -2.12 14.63 0.82
CA LYS A 145 -2.85 13.98 1.92
C LYS A 145 -2.02 12.99 2.76
N ASN A 146 -0.93 12.46 2.20
CA ASN A 146 -0.09 11.45 2.83
C ASN A 146 1.05 12.06 3.65
N PHE A 147 1.36 13.35 3.49
CA PHE A 147 2.45 13.98 4.22
C PHE A 147 2.11 14.11 5.72
N PRO A 148 3.06 13.85 6.64
CA PRO A 148 4.51 13.69 6.42
C PRO A 148 4.97 12.24 6.16
N SER A 149 4.06 11.30 5.93
CA SER A 149 4.38 9.89 5.81
C SER A 149 5.19 9.59 4.55
N ILE A 150 6.34 8.95 4.73
CA ILE A 150 7.10 8.30 3.64
C ILE A 150 6.96 6.78 3.65
N LEU A 151 6.56 6.24 4.81
CA LEU A 151 6.20 4.87 5.11
C LEU A 151 5.15 4.92 6.21
N ASP A 152 3.92 4.49 5.94
CA ASP A 152 2.87 4.41 6.97
C ASP A 152 2.75 2.96 7.45
N VAL A 153 2.91 2.75 8.76
CA VAL A 153 2.84 1.44 9.39
C VAL A 153 1.47 1.26 10.02
N CYS A 154 0.80 0.14 9.73
CA CYS A 154 -0.58 -0.10 10.13
C CYS A 154 -0.77 -1.45 10.81
N THR A 155 -1.65 -1.50 11.81
CA THR A 155 -1.97 -2.74 12.55
C THR A 155 -3.47 -2.92 12.78
N ASN A 156 -4.32 -2.22 12.03
CA ASN A 156 -5.78 -2.19 12.23
C ASN A 156 -6.16 -1.80 13.66
N ASN A 157 -5.61 -0.67 14.12
CA ASN A 157 -5.81 -0.12 15.46
C ASN A 157 -5.49 -1.16 16.55
N GLY A 158 -4.35 -1.83 16.44
CA GLY A 158 -3.91 -2.82 17.42
C GLY A 158 -4.44 -4.24 17.20
N LYS A 159 -5.42 -4.45 16.32
CA LYS A 159 -6.06 -5.76 16.13
C LYS A 159 -5.14 -6.82 15.53
N TRP A 160 -4.22 -6.43 14.64
CA TRP A 160 -3.31 -7.38 14.00
C TRP A 160 -1.98 -7.50 14.74
N PHE A 161 -1.59 -6.45 15.45
CA PHE A 161 -0.35 -6.38 16.22
C PHE A 161 -0.42 -5.21 17.21
N ASN A 162 0.21 -5.36 18.38
CA ASN A 162 0.21 -4.35 19.44
C ASN A 162 0.66 -2.96 18.94
N GLU A 163 -0.23 -1.97 19.03
CA GLU A 163 0.02 -0.64 18.50
C GLU A 163 1.14 0.12 19.23
N ASN A 164 1.28 -0.07 20.55
CA ASN A 164 2.27 0.65 21.35
C ASN A 164 3.68 0.17 21.01
N VAL A 165 3.85 -1.14 20.80
CA VAL A 165 5.12 -1.72 20.33
C VAL A 165 5.50 -1.15 18.96
N VAL A 166 4.54 -1.00 18.04
CA VAL A 166 4.83 -0.45 16.71
C VAL A 166 5.11 1.05 16.75
N LYS A 167 4.39 1.82 17.56
CA LYS A 167 4.67 3.26 17.75
C LYS A 167 6.11 3.47 18.24
N GLU A 168 6.55 2.72 19.27
CA GLU A 168 7.92 2.78 19.77
C GLU A 168 8.94 2.36 18.69
N ALA A 169 8.65 1.30 17.93
CA ALA A 169 9.51 0.85 16.84
C ALA A 169 9.65 1.90 15.72
N VAL A 170 8.55 2.58 15.36
CA VAL A 170 8.54 3.69 14.39
C VAL A 170 9.38 4.86 14.88
N GLU A 171 9.29 5.23 16.16
CA GLU A 171 10.12 6.30 16.73
C GLU A 171 11.61 5.97 16.67
N LYS A 172 11.99 4.74 17.06
CA LYS A 172 13.39 4.28 16.97
C LYS A 172 13.89 4.23 15.53
N ALA A 173 13.08 3.73 14.60
CA ALA A 173 13.40 3.69 13.19
C ALA A 173 13.56 5.10 12.60
N ASN A 174 12.71 6.07 13.00
CA ASN A 174 12.85 7.47 12.61
C ASN A 174 14.16 8.08 13.11
N LYS A 175 14.50 7.92 14.40
CA LYS A 175 15.77 8.42 14.97
C LYS A 175 16.97 7.88 14.20
N LYS A 176 17.00 6.58 13.90
CA LYS A 176 18.08 5.93 13.13
C LYS A 176 18.19 6.44 11.69
N ASN A 177 17.06 6.83 11.07
CA ASN A 177 17.00 7.15 9.65
C ASN A 177 16.85 8.65 9.34
N ALA A 178 16.88 9.54 10.36
CA ALA A 178 16.63 10.97 10.22
C ALA A 178 17.48 11.61 9.11
N GLU A 179 18.80 11.43 9.14
CA GLU A 179 19.69 11.98 8.10
C GLU A 179 19.38 11.43 6.70
N ARG A 180 19.07 10.13 6.60
CA ARG A 180 18.76 9.49 5.33
C ARG A 180 17.50 10.08 4.72
N LEU A 181 16.48 10.33 5.55
CA LEU A 181 15.21 10.91 5.11
C LEU A 181 15.37 12.39 4.74
N ALA A 182 16.22 13.13 5.45
CA ALA A 182 16.54 14.52 5.09
C ALA A 182 17.21 14.61 3.70
N ARG A 183 18.16 13.72 3.39
CA ARG A 183 18.91 13.75 2.11
C ARG A 183 18.05 13.51 0.86
N ILE A 184 16.93 12.80 0.99
CA ILE A 184 16.07 12.45 -0.17
C ILE A 184 14.97 13.49 -0.44
N LYS A 185 14.83 14.54 0.39
CA LYS A 185 13.77 15.56 0.31
C LYS A 185 13.74 16.26 -1.05
N ASN A 186 14.90 16.69 -1.57
CA ASN A 186 14.96 17.40 -2.86
C ASN A 186 14.49 16.53 -4.03
N HIS A 187 14.88 15.26 -4.05
CA HIS A 187 14.40 14.33 -5.07
C HIS A 187 12.91 14.03 -4.95
N MET A 188 12.39 14.04 -3.71
CA MET A 188 10.97 13.89 -3.45
C MET A 188 10.15 15.05 -3.99
N LYS A 189 10.66 16.29 -3.90
CA LYS A 189 10.06 17.48 -4.52
C LYS A 189 9.89 17.27 -6.02
N ALA A 190 10.98 16.99 -6.72
CA ALA A 190 10.97 16.78 -8.17
C ALA A 190 10.02 15.63 -8.57
N TYR A 191 10.05 14.52 -7.83
CA TYR A 191 9.17 13.38 -8.08
C TYR A 191 7.70 13.72 -7.85
N ALA A 192 7.35 14.40 -6.76
CA ALA A 192 5.97 14.73 -6.44
C ALA A 192 5.38 15.71 -7.46
N VAL A 193 6.14 16.73 -7.90
CA VAL A 193 5.71 17.66 -8.94
C VAL A 193 5.51 16.93 -10.27
N SER A 194 6.45 16.09 -10.68
CA SER A 194 6.33 15.28 -11.90
C SER A 194 5.16 14.29 -11.84
N TRP A 195 4.96 13.64 -10.69
CA TRP A 195 3.87 12.70 -10.46
C TRP A 195 2.52 13.42 -10.49
N ALA A 196 2.40 14.56 -9.80
CA ALA A 196 1.20 15.39 -9.81
C ALA A 196 0.92 15.91 -11.24
N GLY A 197 1.94 16.40 -11.94
CA GLY A 197 1.86 16.85 -13.32
C GLY A 197 1.40 15.75 -14.28
N ASN A 198 1.89 14.52 -14.13
CA ASN A 198 1.48 13.41 -14.99
C ASN A 198 0.11 12.84 -14.62
N TRP A 199 -0.18 12.66 -13.33
CA TRP A 199 -1.42 12.01 -12.89
C TRP A 199 -2.59 13.00 -12.82
N LEU A 200 -2.46 14.10 -12.08
CA LEU A 200 -3.55 15.05 -11.91
C LEU A 200 -3.80 15.84 -13.19
N ARG A 201 -2.78 16.39 -13.85
CA ARG A 201 -2.99 17.20 -15.05
C ARG A 201 -3.56 16.38 -16.20
N ARG A 202 -3.11 15.13 -16.40
CA ARG A 202 -3.69 14.28 -17.46
C ARG A 202 -5.05 13.77 -17.05
N SER A 203 -5.22 13.16 -15.88
CA SER A 203 -6.52 12.59 -15.50
C SER A 203 -7.62 13.62 -15.27
N ILE A 204 -7.29 14.81 -14.77
CA ILE A 204 -8.26 15.90 -14.52
C ILE A 204 -8.34 16.84 -15.72
N GLY A 205 -7.21 17.23 -16.31
CA GLY A 205 -7.18 18.15 -17.45
C GLY A 205 -7.85 17.58 -18.69
N TYR A 206 -7.60 16.31 -19.05
CA TYR A 206 -8.31 15.68 -20.17
C TYR A 206 -9.80 15.48 -19.88
N ARG A 207 -10.16 15.13 -18.64
CA ARG A 207 -11.55 14.77 -18.29
C ARG A 207 -12.45 15.96 -18.02
N PHE A 208 -11.94 17.00 -17.37
CA PHE A 208 -12.74 18.14 -16.89
C PHE A 208 -12.39 19.46 -17.59
N ARG A 209 -11.40 19.48 -18.51
CA ARG A 209 -10.90 20.64 -19.27
C ARG A 209 -10.33 21.81 -18.44
N LYS A 210 -10.71 21.93 -17.17
CA LYS A 210 -10.26 22.95 -16.22
C LYS A 210 -9.92 22.31 -14.88
N PHE A 211 -8.74 22.63 -14.35
CA PHE A 211 -8.35 22.23 -12.99
C PHE A 211 -9.04 23.16 -11.98
N SER A 212 -10.22 22.77 -11.49
CA SER A 212 -10.92 23.49 -10.41
C SER A 212 -11.82 22.53 -9.61
N LEU A 213 -11.99 22.79 -8.31
CA LEU A 213 -12.88 21.96 -7.48
C LEU A 213 -14.34 22.00 -7.93
N LYS A 214 -14.77 23.07 -8.61
CA LYS A 214 -16.13 23.20 -9.16
C LYS A 214 -16.36 22.27 -10.36
N ALA A 215 -15.34 22.08 -11.19
CA ALA A 215 -15.42 21.21 -12.37
C ALA A 215 -15.25 19.72 -12.01
N MET A 216 -14.47 19.40 -10.97
CA MET A 216 -14.22 18.02 -10.55
C MET A 216 -15.43 17.37 -9.88
N GLN A 217 -15.64 16.08 -10.14
CA GLN A 217 -16.70 15.28 -9.51
C GLN A 217 -16.15 14.01 -8.85
N GLY A 218 -16.92 13.44 -7.92
CA GLY A 218 -16.66 12.14 -7.30
C GLY A 218 -15.32 12.06 -6.54
N SER A 219 -14.58 10.98 -6.78
CA SER A 219 -13.30 10.70 -6.09
C SER A 219 -12.25 11.79 -6.33
N TYR A 220 -12.15 12.33 -7.55
CA TYR A 220 -11.17 13.37 -7.89
C TYR A 220 -11.33 14.63 -7.03
N ARG A 221 -12.56 15.13 -6.88
CA ARG A 221 -12.84 16.31 -6.03
C ARG A 221 -12.49 16.03 -4.57
N ASN A 222 -12.91 14.88 -4.05
CA ASN A 222 -12.63 14.50 -2.66
C ASN A 222 -11.13 14.30 -2.41
N ASP A 223 -10.41 13.80 -3.40
CA ASP A 223 -8.97 13.62 -3.34
C ASP A 223 -8.25 14.96 -3.28
N VAL A 224 -8.54 15.89 -4.19
CA VAL A 224 -7.93 17.23 -4.17
C VAL A 224 -8.28 18.00 -2.89
N LYS A 225 -9.51 17.87 -2.37
CA LYS A 225 -9.88 18.46 -1.07
C LYS A 225 -9.05 17.94 0.10
N LYS A 226 -8.76 16.63 0.13
CA LYS A 226 -7.88 16.05 1.16
C LYS A 226 -6.44 16.56 1.04
N ASP A 227 -5.98 16.79 -0.19
CA ASP A 227 -4.67 17.37 -0.43
C ASP A 227 -4.59 18.80 0.10
N ILE A 228 -5.57 19.65 -0.25
CA ILE A 228 -5.65 21.04 0.24
C ILE A 228 -5.77 21.08 1.76
N SER A 229 -6.64 20.27 2.35
CA SER A 229 -6.81 20.22 3.81
C SER A 229 -5.51 19.83 4.53
N ASN A 230 -4.74 18.87 4.00
CA ASN A 230 -3.47 18.51 4.62
C ASN A 230 -2.38 19.57 4.39
N ALA A 231 -2.35 20.20 3.21
CA ALA A 231 -1.44 21.31 2.93
C ALA A 231 -1.71 22.52 3.82
N ALA A 232 -2.98 22.91 3.99
CA ALA A 232 -3.43 23.95 4.91
C ALA A 232 -2.92 23.69 6.34
N ARG A 233 -3.05 22.45 6.82
CA ARG A 233 -2.51 22.02 8.13
C ARG A 233 -0.99 22.13 8.21
N ILE A 234 -0.26 21.74 7.17
CA ILE A 234 1.22 21.80 7.13
C ILE A 234 1.71 23.25 7.10
N LEU A 235 1.05 24.10 6.31
CA LEU A 235 1.45 25.48 6.05
C LEU A 235 0.86 26.48 7.06
N GLY A 236 -0.01 26.04 7.98
CA GLY A 236 -0.72 26.92 8.91
C GLY A 236 -1.67 27.91 8.23
N ARG A 237 -2.31 27.50 7.12
CA ARG A 237 -3.20 28.34 6.30
C ARG A 237 -4.66 27.87 6.39
N ASN A 238 -5.61 28.72 6.00
CA ASN A 238 -7.02 28.34 5.91
C ASN A 238 -7.29 27.52 4.64
N ALA A 239 -7.88 26.34 4.78
CA ALA A 239 -8.16 25.46 3.65
C ALA A 239 -9.16 26.06 2.64
N GLU A 240 -10.21 26.76 3.11
CA GLU A 240 -11.22 27.37 2.24
C GLU A 240 -10.63 28.50 1.39
N GLU A 241 -9.69 29.25 1.94
CA GLU A 241 -8.94 30.27 1.18
C GLU A 241 -8.06 29.64 0.11
N MET A 242 -7.41 28.51 0.42
CA MET A 242 -6.62 27.75 -0.54
C MET A 242 -7.49 27.09 -1.63
N GLU A 243 -8.77 26.80 -1.36
CA GLU A 243 -9.73 26.33 -2.35
C GLU A 243 -10.13 27.45 -3.33
N LYS A 244 -10.16 28.71 -2.89
CA LYS A 244 -10.59 29.86 -3.70
C LYS A 244 -9.59 30.13 -4.83
N GLY A 245 -10.09 30.06 -6.07
CA GLY A 245 -9.29 30.30 -7.26
C GLY A 245 -8.24 29.21 -7.52
N LEU A 246 -8.43 27.99 -6.97
CA LEU A 246 -7.55 26.86 -7.26
C LEU A 246 -7.43 26.64 -8.78
N ASP A 247 -6.19 26.66 -9.24
CA ASP A 247 -5.75 26.25 -10.57
C ASP A 247 -4.50 25.36 -10.45
N TRP A 248 -3.93 24.97 -11.59
CA TRP A 248 -2.76 24.10 -11.60
C TRP A 248 -1.52 24.75 -10.98
N ALA A 249 -1.23 26.00 -11.34
CA ALA A 249 -0.05 26.71 -10.85
C ALA A 249 -0.09 26.90 -9.33
N ARG A 250 -1.26 27.21 -8.77
CA ARG A 250 -1.48 27.30 -7.32
C ARG A 250 -1.37 25.95 -6.64
N TYR A 251 -1.89 24.88 -7.26
CA TYR A 251 -1.75 23.53 -6.71
C TYR A 251 -0.29 23.06 -6.67
N GLU A 252 0.46 23.34 -7.74
CA GLU A 252 1.89 23.04 -7.83
C GLU A 252 2.68 23.82 -6.78
N LYS A 253 2.47 25.14 -6.68
CA LYS A 253 3.08 25.96 -5.63
C LYS A 253 2.75 25.45 -4.22
N MET A 254 1.49 25.09 -3.96
CA MET A 254 1.06 24.50 -2.69
C MET A 254 1.81 23.19 -2.40
N LEU A 255 2.01 22.35 -3.41
CA LEU A 255 2.76 21.10 -3.29
C LEU A 255 4.21 21.39 -2.90
N GLU A 256 4.88 22.30 -3.61
CA GLU A 256 6.27 22.68 -3.33
C GLU A 256 6.45 23.25 -1.92
N GLU A 257 5.63 24.23 -1.54
CA GLU A 257 5.66 24.84 -0.20
C GLU A 257 5.42 23.79 0.89
N SER A 258 4.47 22.87 0.68
CA SER A 258 4.18 21.82 1.66
C SER A 258 5.32 20.82 1.80
N ILE A 259 6.00 20.47 0.71
CA ILE A 259 7.19 19.59 0.75
C ILE A 259 8.31 20.29 1.51
N GLU A 260 8.52 21.58 1.29
CA GLU A 260 9.55 22.34 1.98
C GLU A 260 9.28 22.44 3.49
N ALA A 261 8.02 22.65 3.88
CA ALA A 261 7.62 22.70 5.28
C ALA A 261 7.53 21.31 5.96
N THR A 262 7.68 20.21 5.22
CA THR A 262 7.48 18.85 5.75
C THR A 262 8.81 18.19 6.14
N GLU A 263 8.89 17.74 7.39
CA GLU A 263 9.86 16.73 7.82
C GLU A 263 9.30 15.33 7.56
N PHE A 264 9.77 14.69 6.50
CA PHE A 264 9.30 13.36 6.09
C PHE A 264 9.77 12.27 7.04
N ARG A 265 8.85 11.37 7.42
CA ARG A 265 9.09 10.36 8.44
C ARG A 265 8.27 9.10 8.22
N ILE A 266 8.69 8.03 8.89
CA ILE A 266 7.85 6.85 9.09
C ILE A 266 6.73 7.26 10.05
N THR A 267 5.50 6.88 9.75
CA THR A 267 4.33 7.18 10.58
C THR A 267 3.62 5.90 11.01
N TYR A 268 2.83 5.98 12.07
CA TYR A 268 1.89 4.93 12.45
C TYR A 268 0.46 5.39 12.13
N GLN A 269 -0.21 4.64 11.25
CA GLN A 269 -1.60 4.83 10.84
C GLN A 269 -2.02 6.30 10.59
N LYS A 270 -1.19 7.07 9.91
CA LYS A 270 -1.46 8.49 9.61
C LYS A 270 -2.51 8.66 8.52
N SER A 271 -2.43 7.83 7.49
CA SER A 271 -3.25 7.90 6.27
C SER A 271 -4.01 6.60 6.01
N PHE A 272 -3.49 5.49 6.51
CA PHE A 272 -4.07 4.17 6.36
C PHE A 272 -4.28 3.54 7.73
N THR A 273 -5.29 2.68 7.84
CA THR A 273 -5.56 1.94 9.08
C THR A 273 -5.48 0.44 8.88
N GLY A 274 -5.40 -0.07 7.65
CA GLY A 274 -5.49 -1.51 7.37
C GLY A 274 -6.90 -2.09 7.37
N LYS A 275 -7.93 -1.35 7.83
CA LYS A 275 -9.32 -1.83 7.94
C LYS A 275 -9.89 -2.43 6.64
N ARG A 276 -9.41 -2.01 5.47
CA ARG A 276 -9.90 -2.52 4.17
C ARG A 276 -9.51 -3.96 3.88
N GLY A 277 -8.37 -4.44 4.39
CA GLY A 277 -7.89 -5.81 4.21
C GLY A 277 -8.27 -6.75 5.37
N ASP A 278 -8.94 -6.24 6.41
CA ASP A 278 -9.20 -6.97 7.65
C ASP A 278 -9.93 -8.30 7.44
N GLY A 279 -10.83 -8.41 6.48
CA GLY A 279 -11.56 -9.66 6.24
C GLY A 279 -10.65 -10.86 5.98
N ASN A 280 -9.71 -10.74 5.04
CA ASN A 280 -8.81 -11.85 4.69
C ASN A 280 -7.65 -11.98 5.67
N VAL A 281 -7.11 -10.86 6.15
CA VAL A 281 -6.03 -10.87 7.15
C VAL A 281 -6.51 -11.48 8.46
N LYS A 282 -7.70 -11.11 8.97
CA LYS A 282 -8.27 -11.70 10.19
C LYS A 282 -8.40 -13.22 10.07
N LYS A 283 -8.96 -13.73 8.96
CA LYS A 283 -9.08 -15.17 8.72
C LYS A 283 -7.73 -15.87 8.72
N LEU A 284 -6.72 -15.26 8.09
CA LEU A 284 -5.35 -15.78 8.08
C LEU A 284 -4.76 -15.85 9.49
N LEU A 285 -4.95 -14.81 10.30
CA LEU A 285 -4.46 -14.75 11.68
C LEU A 285 -5.17 -15.78 12.58
N GLU A 286 -6.49 -15.92 12.46
CA GLU A 286 -7.28 -16.91 13.21
C GLU A 286 -6.81 -18.34 12.96
N LYS A 287 -6.46 -18.66 11.70
CA LYS A 287 -6.01 -20.01 11.33
C LYS A 287 -4.56 -20.31 11.72
N THR A 288 -3.69 -19.30 11.67
CA THR A 288 -2.24 -19.50 11.87
C THR A 288 -1.75 -19.13 13.26
N GLY A 289 -2.60 -18.49 14.07
CA GLY A 289 -2.24 -17.90 15.36
C GLY A 289 -1.20 -16.77 15.24
N GLY A 290 -0.94 -16.29 14.03
CA GLY A 290 0.11 -15.31 13.74
C GLY A 290 -0.26 -13.87 14.10
N SER A 291 0.54 -12.93 13.62
CA SER A 291 0.26 -11.49 13.71
C SER A 291 0.58 -10.81 12.39
N ALA A 292 0.05 -9.60 12.16
CA ALA A 292 0.32 -8.86 10.92
C ALA A 292 0.66 -7.38 11.15
N ILE A 293 1.58 -6.88 10.32
CA ILE A 293 1.90 -5.46 10.19
C ILE A 293 1.84 -5.11 8.70
N MET A 294 1.16 -4.02 8.37
CA MET A 294 1.09 -3.52 7.00
C MET A 294 1.97 -2.28 6.83
N PHE A 295 2.66 -2.20 5.70
CA PHE A 295 3.61 -1.16 5.36
C PHE A 295 3.17 -0.48 4.06
N GLU A 296 2.74 0.77 4.16
CA GLU A 296 2.33 1.61 3.03
C GLU A 296 3.52 2.50 2.64
N THR A 297 4.39 1.97 1.80
CA THR A 297 5.58 2.66 1.31
C THR A 297 5.22 3.74 0.30
N SER A 298 5.86 4.89 0.33
CA SER A 298 5.63 5.86 -0.75
C SER A 298 6.13 5.32 -2.11
N ALA A 299 5.36 5.56 -3.17
CA ALA A 299 5.74 5.17 -4.53
C ALA A 299 7.10 5.78 -4.95
N PHE A 300 7.42 7.00 -4.46
CA PHE A 300 8.73 7.62 -4.65
C PHE A 300 9.85 6.74 -4.10
N LEU A 301 9.73 6.26 -2.86
CA LEU A 301 10.76 5.39 -2.31
C LEU A 301 10.84 4.08 -3.07
N ASN A 302 9.72 3.49 -3.48
CA ASN A 302 9.75 2.20 -4.17
C ASN A 302 10.45 2.27 -5.52
N GLU A 303 10.21 3.35 -6.26
CA GLU A 303 10.74 3.51 -7.62
C GLU A 303 12.16 4.09 -7.63
N MET A 304 12.44 5.07 -6.78
CA MET A 304 13.73 5.80 -6.79
C MET A 304 14.71 5.29 -5.72
N TYR A 305 14.21 4.78 -4.60
CA TYR A 305 15.02 4.39 -3.44
C TYR A 305 14.60 3.04 -2.83
N PRO A 306 14.41 1.96 -3.61
CA PRO A 306 13.82 0.73 -3.10
C PRO A 306 14.61 0.10 -1.95
N LYS A 307 15.96 0.24 -1.98
CA LYS A 307 16.83 -0.17 -0.87
C LYS A 307 16.54 0.60 0.41
N THR A 308 16.17 1.88 0.32
CA THR A 308 15.73 2.68 1.46
C THR A 308 14.40 2.15 1.99
N SER A 309 13.38 1.93 1.13
CA SER A 309 12.10 1.31 1.56
C SER A 309 12.32 0.04 2.37
N MET A 310 13.10 -0.89 1.82
CA MET A 310 13.44 -2.15 2.51
C MET A 310 14.14 -1.90 3.84
N LYS A 311 15.12 -1.00 3.92
CA LYS A 311 15.82 -0.69 5.18
C LYS A 311 14.87 -0.11 6.24
N LEU A 312 13.95 0.79 5.86
CA LEU A 312 12.98 1.38 6.79
C LEU A 312 12.04 0.30 7.34
N ILE A 313 11.52 -0.58 6.48
CA ILE A 313 10.66 -1.71 6.89
C ILE A 313 11.42 -2.65 7.82
N GLN A 314 12.65 -3.01 7.44
CA GLN A 314 13.53 -3.87 8.25
C GLN A 314 13.77 -3.27 9.64
N ASP A 315 14.05 -1.96 9.73
CA ASP A 315 14.29 -1.29 11.02
C ASP A 315 13.04 -1.30 11.90
N VAL A 316 11.85 -1.05 11.34
CA VAL A 316 10.59 -1.15 12.11
C VAL A 316 10.35 -2.56 12.62
N ILE A 317 10.52 -3.58 11.77
CA ILE A 317 10.33 -4.98 12.17
C ILE A 317 11.36 -5.37 13.25
N TYR A 318 12.62 -4.98 13.08
CA TYR A 318 13.68 -5.25 14.05
C TYR A 318 13.36 -4.63 15.41
N TYR A 319 12.98 -3.35 15.46
CA TYR A 319 12.68 -2.71 16.75
C TYR A 319 11.40 -3.27 17.40
N ALA A 320 10.40 -3.66 16.62
CA ALA A 320 9.23 -4.35 17.12
C ALA A 320 9.58 -5.75 17.69
N SER A 321 10.48 -6.48 17.04
CA SER A 321 10.91 -7.82 17.48
C SER A 321 11.63 -7.82 18.82
N GLN A 322 12.30 -6.73 19.20
CA GLN A 322 13.00 -6.64 20.50
C GLN A 322 12.06 -6.70 21.70
N LYS A 323 10.78 -6.38 21.51
CA LYS A 323 9.76 -6.32 22.58
C LYS A 323 8.80 -7.52 22.57
N THR A 324 8.88 -8.35 21.53
CA THR A 324 8.01 -9.51 21.36
C THR A 324 8.87 -10.73 21.10
N ARG A 325 8.79 -11.75 21.95
CA ARG A 325 9.38 -13.06 21.65
C ARG A 325 8.63 -13.67 20.47
N TRP A 326 9.11 -13.42 19.25
CA TRP A 326 8.77 -14.26 18.12
C TRP A 326 9.73 -15.44 18.17
N SER A 327 9.20 -16.65 18.31
CA SER A 327 9.96 -17.91 18.36
C SER A 327 10.95 -18.07 17.19
N ASN A 328 10.74 -17.34 16.09
CA ASN A 328 11.55 -17.38 14.88
C ASN A 328 12.58 -16.22 14.73
N PHE A 329 12.65 -15.26 15.67
CA PHE A 329 13.55 -14.10 15.58
C PHE A 329 14.79 -14.16 16.47
N GLU A 330 14.86 -15.07 17.46
CA GLU A 330 16.01 -15.16 18.35
C GLU A 330 17.32 -15.44 17.59
N ARG A 331 17.24 -16.17 16.47
CA ARG A 331 18.40 -16.41 15.59
C ARG A 331 18.81 -15.18 14.75
N PHE A 332 17.88 -14.29 14.42
CA PHE A 332 18.11 -13.14 13.54
C PHE A 332 18.67 -11.91 14.28
N ILE A 333 18.39 -11.76 15.58
CA ILE A 333 18.96 -10.69 16.41
C ILE A 333 20.48 -10.87 16.56
N GLY A 334 20.98 -12.11 16.49
CA GLY A 334 22.42 -12.41 16.52
C GLY A 334 23.19 -11.90 15.28
N ASP A 335 22.59 -12.00 14.09
CA ASP A 335 23.25 -11.70 12.81
C ASP A 335 23.12 -10.22 12.36
N LEU A 336 22.35 -9.41 13.08
CA LEU A 336 22.16 -7.97 12.81
C LEU A 336 22.91 -7.03 13.77
N LYS A 337 23.52 -7.59 14.83
CA LYS A 337 24.53 -6.88 15.63
C LYS A 337 25.83 -6.82 14.83
#